data_AF-A0A9Q2NQM9-F1
#
_entry.id   AF-A0A9Q2NQM9-F1
#
_cell.length_a   1.000
_cell.length_b   1.000
_cell.length_c   1.000
_cell.angle_alpha   90.00
_cell.angle_beta   90.00
_cell.angle_gamma   90.00
#
_symmetry.space_group_name_H-M   'P 1'
#
loop_
_entity.id
_entity.type
_entity.pdbx_description
1 polymer ?
#
loop_
_entity_poly.entity_id
_entity_poly.type
_entity_poly.pdbx_seq_one_letter_code
_entity_poly.pdbx_strand_id
1 'polypeptide(L)'
;MPDVTVVYWRDIPAQVIVGKGRRGAKAQLPERFEQAIDRAAMKIGASDTDSYLAEWRKAAPYELEGDPEEVCSAEAARIDAEYDKERLKTLIDNEGWA
;
A
#
# COMPACT_ATOMS: atom_id res chain seq x y z
N MET A 1 20.97 6.57 -3.03
CA MET A 1 19.85 5.86 -2.36
C MET A 1 18.57 6.25 -3.08
N PRO A 2 17.81 5.30 -3.64
CA PRO A 2 16.49 5.62 -4.16
C PRO A 2 15.49 5.98 -3.03
N ASP A 3 14.58 6.91 -3.33
CA ASP A 3 13.39 7.17 -2.51
C ASP A 3 12.45 5.96 -2.55
N VAL A 4 12.04 5.44 -1.40
CA VAL A 4 10.97 4.46 -1.26
C VAL A 4 9.69 5.17 -0.84
N THR A 5 8.61 4.93 -1.57
CA THR A 5 7.28 5.49 -1.30
C THR A 5 6.28 4.35 -1.27
N VAL A 6 5.57 4.22 -0.15
CA VAL A 6 4.44 3.29 -0.05
C VAL A 6 3.15 4.04 -0.34
N VAL A 7 2.32 3.47 -1.22
CA VAL A 7 0.99 3.95 -1.56
C VAL A 7 -0.02 3.22 -0.69
N TYR A 8 -0.94 3.98 -0.11
CA TYR A 8 -2.01 3.47 0.74
C TYR A 8 -3.37 3.92 0.22
N TRP A 9 -4.37 3.09 0.49
CA TRP A 9 -5.76 3.56 0.61
C TRP A 9 -6.06 3.66 2.10
N ARG A 10 -6.36 4.87 2.59
CA ARG A 10 -6.34 5.16 4.05
C ARG A 10 -5.06 4.62 4.70
N ASP A 11 -5.14 3.65 5.60
CA ASP A 11 -3.99 3.02 6.26
C ASP A 11 -3.67 1.59 5.77
N ILE A 12 -4.39 1.12 4.73
CA ILE A 12 -4.10 -0.17 4.08
C ILE A 12 -3.10 0.06 2.94
N PRO A 13 -1.89 -0.54 2.99
CA PRO A 13 -0.91 -0.37 1.93
C PRO A 13 -1.36 -1.16 0.69
N ALA A 14 -1.04 -0.64 -0.49
CA ALA A 14 -1.37 -1.28 -1.77
C ALA A 14 -0.12 -1.54 -2.62
N GLN A 15 0.92 -0.71 -2.46
CA GLN A 15 2.03 -0.70 -3.40
C GLN A 15 3.26 -0.01 -2.85
N VAL A 16 4.42 -0.49 -3.32
CA VAL A 16 5.73 0.14 -3.11
C VAL A 16 6.23 0.72 -4.43
N ILE A 17 6.78 1.93 -4.39
CA ILE A 17 7.44 2.62 -5.50
C ILE A 17 8.84 2.98 -5.03
N VAL A 18 9.87 2.63 -5.80
CA VAL A 18 11.27 2.92 -5.47
C VAL A 18 11.91 3.72 -6.61
N GLY A 19 12.45 4.89 -6.31
CA GLY A 19 13.03 5.80 -7.29
C GLY A 19 12.00 6.50 -8.19
N LYS A 20 12.48 7.12 -9.27
CA LYS A 20 11.67 7.95 -10.19
C LYS A 20 12.05 7.69 -11.65
N GLY A 21 11.11 7.93 -12.56
CA GLY A 21 11.32 7.84 -14.00
C GLY A 21 11.62 6.42 -14.49
N ARG A 22 12.37 6.29 -15.59
CA ARG A 22 12.65 5.01 -16.26
C ARG A 22 13.50 4.02 -15.46
N ARG A 23 14.14 4.47 -14.37
CA ARG A 23 14.93 3.63 -13.46
C ARG A 23 14.21 3.33 -12.15
N GLY A 24 12.95 3.77 -12.01
CA GLY A 24 12.15 3.46 -10.84
C GLY A 24 11.55 2.06 -10.94
N ALA A 25 11.44 1.40 -9.79
CA ALA A 25 10.76 0.12 -9.65
C ALA A 25 9.41 0.31 -8.95
N LYS A 26 8.47 -0.60 -9.20
CA LYS A 26 7.11 -0.54 -8.67
C LYS A 26 6.58 -1.95 -8.44
N ALA A 27 6.12 -2.24 -7.24
CA ALA A 27 5.55 -3.52 -6.85
C ALA A 27 4.15 -3.32 -6.26
N GLN A 28 3.16 -4.03 -6.79
CA GLN A 28 1.87 -4.18 -6.11
C GLN A 28 2.02 -5.20 -4.98
N LEU A 29 1.33 -4.96 -3.86
CA LEU A 29 1.24 -5.96 -2.80
C LEU A 29 0.30 -7.09 -3.22
N PRO A 30 0.37 -8.26 -2.55
CA PRO A 30 -0.48 -9.39 -2.90
C PRO A 30 -1.98 -9.05 -2.85
N GLU A 31 -2.77 -9.81 -3.61
CA GLU A 31 -4.22 -9.59 -3.82
C GLU A 31 -5.01 -9.40 -2.50
N ARG A 32 -4.57 -10.00 -1.39
CA ARG A 32 -5.23 -9.84 -0.08
C ARG A 32 -5.31 -8.40 0.40
N PHE A 33 -4.40 -7.52 -0.01
CA PHE A 33 -4.43 -6.09 0.32
C PHE A 33 -5.52 -5.36 -0.47
N GLU A 34 -5.64 -5.62 -1.76
CA GLU A 34 -6.72 -5.08 -2.61
C GLU A 34 -8.09 -5.54 -2.09
N GLN A 35 -8.23 -6.82 -1.77
CA GLN A 35 -9.45 -7.35 -1.16
C GLN A 35 -9.77 -6.69 0.20
N ALA A 36 -8.75 -6.30 0.98
CA ALA A 36 -8.95 -5.59 2.24
C ALA A 36 -9.46 -4.17 2.00
N ILE A 37 -8.88 -3.46 1.03
CA ILE A 37 -9.32 -2.13 0.59
C ILE A 37 -10.78 -2.18 0.12
N ASP A 38 -11.12 -3.12 -0.77
CA ASP A 38 -12.48 -3.26 -1.29
C ASP A 38 -13.50 -3.55 -0.18
N ARG A 39 -13.15 -4.43 0.77
CA ARG A 39 -14.03 -4.73 1.91
C ARG A 39 -14.24 -3.51 2.81
N ALA A 40 -13.19 -2.74 3.08
CA ALA A 40 -13.28 -1.53 3.88
C ALA A 40 -14.12 -0.46 3.17
N ALA A 41 -13.90 -0.25 1.87
CA ALA A 41 -14.66 0.70 1.05
C ALA A 41 -16.14 0.34 0.93
N MET A 42 -16.46 -0.94 0.71
CA MET A 42 -17.83 -1.42 0.68
C MET A 42 -18.55 -1.21 2.02
N LYS A 43 -17.85 -1.36 3.15
CA LYS A 43 -18.43 -1.22 4.50
C LYS A 43 -18.94 0.21 4.76
N ILE A 44 -18.23 1.22 4.26
CA ILE A 44 -18.61 2.64 4.42
C ILE A 44 -19.56 3.14 3.33
N GLY A 45 -19.98 2.27 2.41
CA GLY A 45 -20.83 2.67 1.28
C GLY A 45 -20.12 3.63 0.31
N ALA A 46 -18.78 3.64 0.27
CA ALA A 46 -17.98 4.37 -0.71
C ALA A 46 -18.00 3.63 -2.06
N SER A 47 -19.21 3.34 -2.54
CA SER A 47 -19.50 2.76 -3.85
C SER A 47 -19.48 3.81 -4.96
N ASP A 48 -19.49 5.10 -4.61
CA ASP A 48 -19.19 6.18 -5.53
C ASP A 48 -17.66 6.23 -5.74
N THR A 49 -17.25 6.04 -7.00
CA THR A 49 -15.84 5.95 -7.39
C THR A 49 -15.01 7.13 -6.89
N ASP A 50 -15.60 8.32 -6.74
CA ASP A 50 -14.91 9.52 -6.29
C ASP A 50 -14.49 9.46 -4.82
N SER A 51 -15.38 9.01 -3.92
CA SER A 51 -15.04 8.86 -2.49
C SER A 51 -14.00 7.77 -2.27
N TYR A 52 -14.06 6.68 -3.05
CA TYR A 52 -13.02 5.65 -3.04
C TYR A 52 -11.66 6.18 -3.50
N LEU A 53 -11.64 6.95 -4.60
CA LEU A 53 -10.41 7.49 -5.18
C LEU A 53 -9.79 8.62 -4.34
N ALA A 54 -10.59 9.36 -3.58
CA ALA A 54 -10.13 10.48 -2.74
C ALA A 54 -9.24 10.04 -1.57
N GLU A 55 -9.36 8.78 -1.12
CA GLU A 55 -8.70 8.25 0.07
C GLU A 55 -7.29 7.67 -0.22
N TRP A 56 -6.85 7.71 -1.48
CA TRP A 56 -5.51 7.28 -1.86
C TRP A 56 -4.47 8.31 -1.45
N ARG A 57 -3.44 7.84 -0.75
CA ARG A 57 -2.32 8.68 -0.29
C ARG A 57 -0.98 8.00 -0.51
N LYS A 58 0.06 8.82 -0.65
CA LYS A 58 1.47 8.39 -0.61
C LYS A 58 2.04 8.74 0.76
N ALA A 59 2.70 7.79 1.41
CA ALA A 59 3.47 8.10 2.60
C ALA A 59 4.65 9.02 2.29
N ALA A 60 5.17 9.67 3.32
CA ALA A 60 6.42 10.41 3.20
C ALA A 60 7.52 9.45 2.72
N PRO A 61 8.28 9.81 1.66
CA PRO A 61 9.33 8.95 1.16
C PRO A 61 10.45 8.82 2.19
N TYR A 62 11.10 7.67 2.21
CA TYR A 62 12.32 7.43 2.96
C TYR A 62 13.38 6.80 2.05
N GLU A 63 14.64 7.02 2.35
CA GLU A 63 15.75 6.53 1.53
C GLU A 63 16.18 5.14 1.98
N LEU A 64 16.44 4.25 1.02
CA LEU A 64 17.14 2.99 1.25
C LEU A 64 18.29 2.84 0.26
N GLU A 65 19.39 2.21 0.69
CA GLU A 65 20.49 1.80 -0.19
C GLU A 65 20.12 0.55 -0.96
N GLY A 66 20.60 0.45 -2.21
CA GLY A 66 20.43 -0.74 -3.04
C GLY A 66 19.92 -0.43 -4.45
N ASP A 67 19.78 -1.50 -5.24
CA ASP A 67 19.13 -1.46 -6.54
C ASP A 67 17.61 -1.23 -6.37
N PRO A 68 16.97 -0.37 -7.19
CA PRO A 68 15.54 -0.10 -7.06
C PRO A 68 14.65 -1.34 -7.12
N GLU A 69 14.94 -2.33 -7.97
CA GLU A 69 14.12 -3.54 -8.10
C GLU A 69 14.24 -4.44 -6.87
N GLU A 70 15.47 -4.64 -6.39
CA GLU A 70 15.73 -5.43 -5.18
C GLU A 70 15.10 -4.78 -3.95
N VAL A 71 15.26 -3.47 -3.76
CA VAL A 71 14.66 -2.71 -2.67
C VAL A 71 13.13 -2.78 -2.75
N CYS A 72 12.56 -2.64 -3.95
CA CYS A 72 11.11 -2.68 -4.14
C CYS A 72 10.52 -4.05 -3.78
N SER A 73 11.17 -5.14 -4.21
CA SER A 73 10.76 -6.50 -3.88
C SER A 73 10.90 -6.80 -2.39
N ALA A 74 12.01 -6.40 -1.78
CA ALA A 74 12.26 -6.59 -0.34
C ALA A 74 11.24 -5.83 0.52
N GLU A 75 10.94 -4.57 0.17
CA GLU A 75 9.98 -3.77 0.90
C GLU A 75 8.54 -4.27 0.73
N ALA A 76 8.17 -4.75 -0.47
CA ALA A 76 6.89 -5.40 -0.68
C ALA A 76 6.74 -6.68 0.18
N ALA A 77 7.80 -7.50 0.25
CA ALA A 77 7.81 -8.71 1.08
C ALA A 77 7.77 -8.39 2.58
N ARG A 78 8.48 -7.33 3.02
CA ARG A 78 8.44 -6.86 4.41
C ARG A 78 7.04 -6.42 4.80
N ILE A 79 6.39 -5.59 3.96
CA ILE A 79 5.02 -5.15 4.21
C ILE A 79 4.05 -6.34 4.19
N ASP A 80 4.21 -7.29 3.26
CA ASP A 80 3.41 -8.51 3.23
C ASP A 80 3.47 -9.29 4.56
N ALA A 81 4.68 -9.43 5.12
CA ALA A 81 4.89 -10.10 6.39
C ALA A 81 4.37 -9.31 7.61
N GLU A 82 4.48 -7.98 7.60
CA GLU A 82 4.03 -7.10 8.70
C GLU A 82 2.51 -6.89 8.75
N TYR A 83 1.83 -7.05 7.61
CA TYR A 83 0.38 -6.96 7.47
C TYR A 83 -0.19 -8.36 7.28
N ASP A 84 -0.15 -9.11 8.38
CA ASP A 84 -0.78 -10.41 8.46
C ASP A 84 -2.32 -10.32 8.36
N LYS A 85 -2.95 -11.50 8.39
CA LYS A 85 -4.40 -11.62 8.27
C LYS A 85 -5.16 -10.89 9.38
N GLU A 86 -4.64 -10.88 10.61
CA GLU A 86 -5.32 -10.28 11.77
C GLU A 86 -5.24 -8.76 11.71
N ARG A 87 -4.08 -8.22 11.33
CA ARG A 87 -3.89 -6.79 11.13
C ARG A 87 -4.76 -6.25 10.00
N LEU A 88 -4.79 -6.93 8.86
CA LEU A 88 -5.67 -6.55 7.74
C LEU A 88 -7.14 -6.63 8.15
N LYS A 89 -7.54 -7.64 8.91
CA LYS A 89 -8.91 -7.73 9.44
C LYS A 89 -9.23 -6.54 10.35
N THR A 90 -8.32 -6.16 11.24
CA THR A 90 -8.49 -5.02 12.14
C THR A 90 -8.69 -3.73 11.35
N LEU A 91 -7.88 -3.50 10.31
CA LEU A 91 -8.03 -2.35 9.42
C LEU A 91 -9.38 -2.37 8.71
N ILE A 92 -9.83 -3.52 8.19
CA ILE A 92 -11.17 -3.64 7.56
C ILE A 92 -12.28 -3.32 8.57
N ASP A 93 -12.16 -3.85 9.79
CA ASP A 93 -13.15 -3.63 10.85
C ASP A 93 -13.22 -2.16 11.25
N ASN A 94 -12.09 -1.45 11.20
CA ASN A 94 -11.93 -0.01 11.43
C ASN A 94 -12.04 0.84 10.14
N GLU A 95 -12.71 0.33 9.09
CA GLU A 95 -13.01 1.11 7.89
C GLU A 95 -11.75 1.61 7.14
N GLY A 96 -10.62 0.93 7.30
CA GLY A 96 -9.34 1.27 6.69
C GLY A 96 -8.41 2.13 7.54
N TRP A 97 -8.75 2.41 8.80
CA TRP A 97 -7.95 3.21 9.73
C TRP A 97 -7.21 2.35 10.77
N ALA A 98 -5.95 2.73 11.06
CA ALA A 98 -5.08 2.06 12.04
C ALA A 98 -5.28 2.56 13.49
#